data_AF-A0A662H149-F1
#
_entry.id   AF-A0A662H149-F1
#
_cell.length_a   1.000
_cell.length_b   1.000
_cell.length_c   1.000
_cell.angle_alpha   90.00
_cell.angle_beta   90.00
_cell.angle_gamma   90.00
#
_symmetry.space_group_name_H-M   'P 1'
#
loop_
_entity.id
_entity.type
_entity.pdbx_description
1 polymer ?
#
loop_
_entity_poly.entity_id
_entity_poly.type
_entity_poly.pdbx_seq_one_letter_code
_entity_poly.pdbx_strand_id
1 'polypeptide(L)' 'MKIIEVKDLGFKYAGTDFYAIRGVNLEIDEGEFVVLAGKSGCGKTTLLRC' A
#
# COMPACT_ATOMS: atom_id res chain seq x y z
N MET A 1 -9.76 3.49 16.99
CA MET A 1 -10.82 3.56 15.95
C MET A 1 -10.07 3.64 14.65
N LYS A 2 -10.29 2.69 13.75
CA LYS A 2 -9.53 2.62 12.50
C LYS A 2 -9.86 3.83 11.64
N ILE A 3 -8.85 4.61 11.29
CA ILE A 3 -9.01 5.75 10.37
C ILE A 3 -8.66 5.37 8.93
N ILE A 4 -7.85 4.32 8.76
CA ILE A 4 -7.48 3.74 7.47
C ILE A 4 -7.64 2.22 7.58
N GLU A 5 -8.33 1.63 6.60
CA GLU A 5 -8.45 0.18 6.44
C GLU A 5 -8.28 -0.17 4.96
N VAL A 6 -7.32 -1.06 4.67
CA VAL A 6 -7.01 -1.58 3.34
C VAL A 6 -7.11 -3.10 3.40
N LYS A 7 -7.90 -3.70 2.49
CA LYS A 7 -8.12 -5.15 2.40
C LYS A 7 -7.80 -5.65 1.00
N ASP A 8 -6.90 -6.63 0.92
CA ASP A 8 -6.47 -7.33 -0.30
C ASP A 8 -6.14 -6.41 -1.50
N LEU A 9 -5.50 -5.26 -1.24
CA LEU A 9 -5.21 -4.28 -2.29
C LEU A 9 -4.12 -4.79 -3.23
N GLY A 10 -4.43 -4.78 -4.53
CA GLY A 10 -3.48 -5.01 -5.61
C GLY A 10 -3.57 -3.94 -6.69
N PHE A 11 -2.43 -3.50 -7.22
CA PHE A 11 -2.37 -2.49 -8.25
C PHE A 11 -1.31 -2.82 -9.31
N LYS A 12 -1.68 -2.61 -10.58
CA LYS A 12 -0.80 -2.66 -11.75
C LYS A 12 -0.86 -1.33 -12.49
N TYR A 13 0.27 -0.85 -12.96
CA TYR A 13 0.28 0.25 -13.92
C TYR A 13 -0.23 -0.22 -15.28
N ALA A 14 -0.77 0.69 -16.09
CA ALA A 14 -1.23 0.37 -17.42
C ALA A 14 -0.06 -0.16 -18.28
N GLY A 15 -0.33 -1.22 -19.06
CA GLY A 15 0.67 -1.82 -19.96
C GLY A 15 1.69 -2.74 -19.28
N THR A 16 1.50 -3.09 -18.00
CA THR A 16 2.36 -4.07 -17.30
C THR A 16 1.53 -5.18 -16.69
N ASP A 17 2.00 -6.42 -16.87
CA ASP A 17 1.43 -7.60 -16.21
C ASP A 17 1.93 -7.79 -14.76
N PHE A 18 2.92 -7.01 -14.36
CA PHE A 18 3.48 -7.03 -13.01
C PHE A 18 2.64 -6.18 -12.03
N TYR A 19 2.41 -6.73 -10.83
CA TYR A 19 1.81 -6.02 -9.70
C TYR A 19 2.85 -5.17 -8.99
N ALA A 20 2.66 -3.85 -8.98
CA ALA A 20 3.48 -2.94 -8.19
C ALA A 20 3.28 -3.16 -6.68
N ILE A 21 2.04 -3.51 -6.29
CA ILE A 21 1.67 -4.04 -4.96
C ILE A 21 0.61 -5.13 -5.16
N ARG A 22 0.58 -6.14 -4.29
CA ARG A 22 -0.38 -7.25 -4.35
C ARG A 22 -0.69 -7.76 -2.94
N GLY A 23 -1.97 -7.91 -2.62
CA GLY A 23 -2.44 -8.49 -1.36
C GLY A 23 -2.09 -7.65 -0.14
N VAL A 24 -2.07 -6.32 -0.28
CA VAL A 24 -1.77 -5.42 0.85
C VAL A 24 -2.98 -5.37 1.78
N ASN A 25 -2.75 -5.72 3.04
CA ASN A 25 -3.69 -5.57 4.14
C ASN A 25 -3.07 -4.64 5.18
N LEU A 26 -3.74 -3.55 5.51
CA LEU A 26 -3.23 -2.52 6.41
C LEU A 26 -4.39 -1.92 7.20
N GLU A 27 -4.18 -1.75 8.50
CA GLU A 27 -5.10 -1.08 9.40
C GLU A 27 -4.29 -0.06 10.18
N ILE A 28 -4.77 1.18 10.24
CA ILE A 28 -4.14 2.25 11.03
C ILE A 28 -5.21 2.87 11.92
N ASP A 29 -4.94 2.86 13.21
CA ASP A 29 -5.79 3.47 14.22
C ASP A 29 -5.52 4.98 14.35
N GLU A 30 -6.53 5.70 14.83
CA GLU A 30 -6.43 7.12 15.13
C GLU A 30 -5.25 7.41 16.09
N GLY A 31 -4.39 8.35 15.69
CA GLY A 31 -3.22 8.76 16.48
C GLY A 31 -1.97 7.90 16.29
N GLU A 32 -2.03 6.82 15.49
CA GLU A 32 -0.83 6.02 15.20
C GLU A 32 0.15 6.76 14.27
N PHE A 33 1.44 6.58 14.55
CA PHE A 33 2.54 7.02 13.70
C PHE A 33 3.19 5.81 13.04
N VAL A 34 3.02 5.70 11.71
CA VAL A 34 3.46 4.54 10.93
C VAL A 34 4.52 4.94 9.91
N VAL A 35 5.57 4.11 9.80
CA VAL A 35 6.64 4.27 8.80
C VAL A 35 6.53 3.19 7.75
N LEU A 36 6.42 3.58 6.47
CA LEU A 36 6.48 2.67 5.33
C LEU A 36 7.91 2.60 4.78
N ALA A 37 8.62 1.51 5.07
CA ALA A 37 10.02 1.29 4.67
C ALA A 37 10.19 0.17 3.63
N GLY A 38 11.27 0.22 2.86
CA GLY A 38 11.60 -0.79 1.85
C GLY A 38 12.51 -0.27 0.75
N LYS A 39 13.09 -1.17 -0.05
CA LYS A 39 13.99 -0.82 -1.18
C LYS A 39 13.31 0.09 -2.21
N SER A 40 14.09 0.83 -2.99
CA SER A 40 13.54 1.60 -4.12
C SER A 40 12.80 0.66 -5.10
N GLY A 41 11.66 1.11 -5.63
CA GLY A 41 10.84 0.33 -6.56
C GLY A 41 9.89 -0.71 -5.94
N CYS A 42 9.89 -0.92 -4.61
CA CYS A 42 9.04 -1.94 -3.97
C CYS A 42 7.55 -1.57 -3.81
N GLY A 43 7.07 -0.51 -4.45
CA GLY A 43 5.64 -0.13 -4.43
C GLY A 43 5.20 0.84 -3.32
N LYS A 44 6.12 1.46 -2.55
CA LYS A 44 5.74 2.41 -1.48
C LYS A 44 4.92 3.61 -1.99
N THR A 45 5.42 4.31 -3.01
CA THR A 45 4.71 5.44 -3.62
C THR A 45 3.43 4.99 -4.31
N THR A 46 3.37 3.75 -4.79
CA THR A 46 2.14 3.17 -5.34
C THR A 46 1.10 3.01 -4.24
N LEU A 47 1.44 2.42 -3.10
CA LEU A 47 0.54 2.25 -1.96
C LEU A 47 0.01 3.58 -1.43
N LEU A 48 0.84 4.63 -1.38
CA LEU A 48 0.43 5.98 -0.94
C LEU A 48 -0.44 6.74 -1.97
N ARG A 49 -0.63 6.21 -3.17
CA ARG A 49 -1.42 6.84 -4.25
C ARG A 49 -2.69 6.07 -4.61
N CYS A 50 -2.85 4.86 -4.09
CA CYS A 50 -4.10 4.12 -4.15
C CYS A 50 -5.12 4.75 -3.21
#